data_AF-V5AFV2-F1
#
_entry.id   AF-V5AFV2-F1
#
_cell.length_a   1.000
_cell.length_b   1.000
_cell.length_c   1.000
_cell.angle_alpha   90.00
_cell.angle_beta   90.00
_cell.angle_gamma   90.00
#
_symmetry.space_group_name_H-M   'P 1'
#
loop_
_entity.id
_entity.type
_entity.pdbx_description
1 polymer ?
#
loop_
_entity_poly.entity_id
_entity_poly.type
_entity_poly.pdbx_seq_one_letter_code
_entity_poly.pdbx_strand_id
1 'polypeptide(L)'
;MKRFLGIVILGYLWCAPSYAEFRMQDLINVLIETKKAKSIEVANNLQSIGSDDQTYELVIRNANLSLENATNIAKAIDKVSKNNGPKLSTLSMSFNQDLRDEGVIAILDKIPKNTPVIAFVECGMTDKAGQAIIDWALDNKEINGIYIEGNSFSNSMEAKFEKLRIERPQLTILSKWASEEFKQMVKKNFN
;
A
#
# COMPACT_ATOMS: atom_id res chain seq x y z
N MET A 1 33.95 59.34 -8.90
CA MET A 1 34.66 58.04 -8.88
C MET A 1 34.91 57.70 -7.42
N LYS A 2 34.47 56.60 -6.79
CA LYS A 2 33.96 55.30 -7.25
C LYS A 2 32.84 54.86 -6.28
N ARG A 3 31.71 54.42 -6.84
CA ARG A 3 30.72 53.55 -6.20
C ARG A 3 31.33 52.14 -6.06
N PHE A 4 30.86 51.36 -5.09
CA PHE A 4 30.65 49.91 -5.11
C PHE A 4 30.76 49.37 -3.67
N LEU A 5 29.68 49.54 -2.90
CA LEU A 5 29.45 48.71 -1.72
C LEU A 5 28.67 47.50 -2.22
N GLY A 6 29.37 46.36 -2.35
CA GLY A 6 28.80 45.11 -2.79
C GLY A 6 27.83 44.56 -1.76
N ILE A 7 26.57 44.42 -2.15
CA ILE A 7 25.61 43.58 -1.42
C ILE A 7 25.64 42.22 -2.12
N VAL A 8 26.38 41.28 -1.55
CA VAL A 8 26.22 39.86 -1.85
C VAL A 8 24.97 39.41 -1.09
N ILE A 9 23.81 39.51 -1.74
CA ILE A 9 22.63 38.78 -1.30
C ILE A 9 22.87 37.33 -1.72
N LEU A 10 23.49 36.57 -0.83
CA LEU A 10 23.55 35.12 -0.95
C LEU A 10 22.12 34.62 -0.72
N GLY A 11 21.35 34.54 -1.80
CA GLY A 11 20.03 33.92 -1.81
C GLY A 11 20.20 32.43 -1.56
N TYR A 12 20.27 32.04 -0.30
CA TYR A 12 19.83 30.71 0.10
C TYR A 12 18.32 30.66 -0.16
N LEU A 13 17.96 30.34 -1.40
CA LEU A 13 16.69 29.69 -1.70
C LEU A 13 16.79 28.32 -1.04
N TRP A 14 16.57 28.26 0.28
CA TRP A 14 16.14 27.03 0.90
C TRP A 14 14.81 26.71 0.22
N CYS A 15 14.83 25.72 -0.67
CA CYS A 15 13.65 24.93 -0.94
C CYS A 15 13.19 24.47 0.44
N ALA A 16 12.23 25.18 1.05
CA ALA A 16 11.55 24.65 2.21
C ALA A 16 10.99 23.31 1.73
N PRO A 17 11.31 22.18 2.40
CA PRO A 17 10.75 20.90 2.02
C PRO A 17 9.24 21.11 1.91
N SER A 18 8.66 20.73 0.78
CA SER A 18 7.28 21.07 0.50
C SER A 18 6.41 20.53 1.64
N TYR A 19 5.35 21.23 2.03
CA TYR A 19 4.48 20.79 3.14
C TYR A 19 3.94 19.34 2.97
N ALA A 20 3.95 18.79 1.75
CA ALA A 20 3.61 17.39 1.45
C ALA A 20 4.74 16.40 1.76
N GLU A 21 6.01 16.81 1.62
CA GLU A 21 7.20 16.02 1.96
C GLU A 21 7.17 15.63 3.45
N PHE A 22 6.79 16.56 4.33
CA PHE A 22 6.61 16.28 5.76
C PHE A 22 5.48 15.27 6.06
N ARG A 23 4.40 15.28 5.26
CA ARG A 23 3.24 14.40 5.51
C ARG A 23 3.53 12.94 5.18
N MET A 24 4.40 12.69 4.21
CA MET A 24 4.82 11.35 3.78
C MET A 24 6.09 10.86 4.49
N GLN A 25 6.81 11.74 5.18
CA GLN A 25 8.14 11.43 5.73
C GLN A 25 8.14 10.22 6.67
N ASP A 26 7.14 10.09 7.54
CA ASP A 26 7.03 8.94 8.44
C ASP A 26 6.90 7.61 7.67
N LEU A 27 6.13 7.61 6.57
CA LEU A 27 5.99 6.44 5.70
C LEU A 27 7.29 6.14 4.95
N ILE A 28 7.91 7.17 4.38
CA ILE A 28 9.21 7.05 3.69
C ILE A 28 10.27 6.47 4.63
N ASN A 29 10.36 6.98 5.87
CA ASN A 29 11.32 6.51 6.87
C ASN A 29 11.09 5.03 7.21
N VAL A 30 9.85 4.64 7.51
CA VAL A 30 9.52 3.24 7.82
C VAL A 30 9.88 2.30 6.66
N LEU A 31 9.65 2.72 5.42
CA LEU A 31 10.02 1.94 4.24
C LEU A 31 11.53 1.77 4.12
N ILE A 32 12.32 2.82 4.38
CA ILE A 32 13.78 2.77 4.38
C ILE A 32 14.29 1.85 5.51
N GLU A 33 13.69 1.94 6.70
CA GLU A 33 14.06 1.14 7.87
C GLU A 33 13.87 -0.36 7.68
N THR A 34 12.99 -0.79 6.76
CA THR A 34 12.86 -2.21 6.41
C THR A 34 14.16 -2.80 5.83
N LYS A 35 15.02 -1.97 5.25
CA LYS A 35 16.24 -2.34 4.51
C LYS A 35 15.98 -3.30 3.35
N LYS A 36 14.74 -3.40 2.86
CA LYS A 36 14.36 -4.23 1.71
C LYS A 36 14.47 -3.41 0.43
N ALA A 37 15.13 -3.94 -0.59
CA ALA A 37 15.39 -3.23 -1.84
C ALA A 37 14.11 -2.64 -2.45
N LYS A 38 13.03 -3.43 -2.52
CA LYS A 38 11.75 -2.97 -3.07
C LYS A 38 11.07 -1.89 -2.23
N SER A 39 11.15 -1.98 -0.90
CA SER A 39 10.62 -0.94 -0.01
C SER A 39 11.38 0.37 -0.15
N ILE A 40 12.72 0.32 -0.30
CA ILE A 40 13.56 1.49 -0.56
C ILE A 40 13.23 2.11 -1.92
N GLU A 41 13.06 1.30 -2.97
CA GLU A 41 12.63 1.78 -4.29
C GLU A 41 11.30 2.54 -4.18
N VAL A 42 10.32 1.98 -3.49
CA VAL A 42 9.02 2.64 -3.25
C VAL A 42 9.19 3.92 -2.44
N ALA A 43 10.05 3.93 -1.41
CA ALA A 43 10.33 5.14 -0.63
C ALA A 43 10.87 6.30 -1.50
N ASN A 44 11.80 5.99 -2.42
CA ASN A 44 12.34 6.98 -3.36
C ASN A 44 11.28 7.51 -4.33
N ASN A 45 10.37 6.64 -4.78
CA ASN A 45 9.25 7.06 -5.62
C ASN A 45 8.31 7.99 -4.85
N LEU A 46 8.03 7.71 -3.56
CA LEU A 46 7.20 8.57 -2.71
C LEU A 46 7.84 9.93 -2.44
N GLN A 47 9.18 10.05 -2.43
CA GLN A 47 9.87 11.34 -2.33
C GLN A 47 9.64 12.24 -3.56
N SER A 48 9.28 11.63 -4.70
CA SER A 48 9.03 12.36 -5.95
C SER A 48 7.59 12.86 -6.07
N ILE A 49 6.72 12.52 -5.12
CA ILE A 49 5.33 12.99 -5.08
C ILE A 49 5.33 14.48 -4.75
N GLY A 50 4.76 15.27 -5.68
CA GLY A 50 4.69 16.72 -5.56
C GLY A 50 3.68 17.17 -4.52
N SER A 51 3.74 18.45 -4.13
CA SER A 51 2.80 19.02 -3.16
C SER A 51 1.34 19.04 -3.61
N ASP A 52 1.11 18.96 -4.92
CA ASP A 52 -0.22 19.02 -5.54
C ASP A 52 -0.81 17.63 -5.81
N ASP A 53 -0.03 16.57 -5.61
CA ASP A 53 -0.49 15.20 -5.81
C ASP A 53 -1.51 14.84 -4.72
N GLN A 54 -2.73 14.56 -5.16
CA GLN A 54 -3.85 14.26 -4.25
C GLN A 54 -3.89 12.78 -3.84
N THR A 55 -3.12 11.92 -4.51
CA THR A 55 -3.15 10.47 -4.33
C THR A 55 -1.76 9.85 -4.42
N TYR A 56 -1.59 8.69 -3.80
CA TYR A 56 -0.38 7.87 -3.96
C TYR A 56 -0.72 6.38 -3.98
N GLU A 57 0.17 5.60 -4.61
CA GLU A 57 0.14 4.15 -4.59
C GLU A 57 1.25 3.59 -3.73
N LEU A 58 0.96 2.51 -3.01
CA LEU A 58 1.95 1.79 -2.21
C LEU A 58 2.03 0.33 -2.70
N VAL A 59 2.97 0.07 -3.62
CA VAL A 59 3.16 -1.23 -4.28
C VAL A 59 4.49 -1.85 -3.87
N ILE A 60 4.48 -2.68 -2.83
CA ILE A 60 5.67 -3.29 -2.21
C ILE A 60 5.59 -4.82 -2.36
N ARG A 61 5.72 -5.29 -3.60
CA ARG A 61 5.61 -6.72 -3.92
C ARG A 61 6.94 -7.45 -3.71
N ASN A 62 6.90 -8.71 -3.29
CA ASN A 62 8.09 -9.57 -3.19
C ASN A 62 9.27 -8.91 -2.43
N ALA A 63 8.98 -8.23 -1.31
CA ALA A 63 9.98 -7.52 -0.51
C ALA A 63 10.39 -8.31 0.76
N ASN A 64 9.84 -9.51 0.92
CA ASN A 64 9.98 -10.34 2.12
C ASN A 64 9.61 -9.56 3.39
N LEU A 65 8.43 -8.90 3.37
CA LEU A 65 7.90 -8.14 4.50
C LEU A 65 7.45 -9.08 5.62
N SER A 66 7.85 -8.76 6.84
CA SER A 66 7.38 -9.43 8.06
C SER A 66 6.12 -8.76 8.64
N LEU A 67 5.49 -9.41 9.61
CA LEU A 67 4.45 -8.81 10.46
C LEU A 67 4.89 -7.49 11.09
N GLU A 68 6.15 -7.39 11.55
CA GLU A 68 6.68 -6.15 12.12
C GLU A 68 6.73 -5.04 11.07
N ASN A 69 7.21 -5.35 9.86
CA ASN A 69 7.22 -4.39 8.76
C ASN A 69 5.79 -3.93 8.43
N ALA A 70 4.84 -4.86 8.29
CA ALA A 70 3.44 -4.57 8.02
C ALA A 70 2.84 -3.65 9.09
N THR A 71 3.08 -3.94 10.36
CA THR A 71 2.58 -3.14 11.49
C THR A 71 3.13 -1.72 11.46
N ASN A 72 4.42 -1.54 11.18
CA ASN A 72 5.04 -0.23 11.15
C ASN A 72 4.57 0.57 9.91
N ILE A 73 4.47 -0.07 8.75
CA ILE A 73 3.96 0.55 7.53
C ILE A 73 2.50 0.97 7.74
N ALA A 74 1.66 0.10 8.30
CA ALA A 74 0.25 0.36 8.61
C ALA A 74 0.08 1.62 9.46
N LYS A 75 0.87 1.73 10.54
CA LYS A 75 0.87 2.91 11.42
C LYS A 75 1.30 4.18 10.68
N ALA A 76 2.28 4.09 9.79
CA ALA A 76 2.72 5.24 9.02
C ALA A 76 1.67 5.70 8.00
N ILE A 77 0.98 4.77 7.32
CA ILE A 77 -0.16 5.10 6.45
C ILE A 77 -1.27 5.82 7.24
N ASP A 78 -1.64 5.31 8.42
CA ASP A 78 -2.65 5.95 9.28
C ASP A 78 -2.25 7.39 9.64
N LYS A 79 -0.97 7.64 9.94
CA LYS A 79 -0.45 8.99 10.18
C LYS A 79 -0.53 9.89 8.95
N VAL A 80 -0.16 9.39 7.77
CA VAL A 80 -0.30 10.14 6.50
C VAL A 80 -1.74 10.61 6.35
N SER A 81 -2.71 9.70 6.53
CA SER A 81 -4.13 10.03 6.43
C SER A 81 -4.59 11.05 7.48
N LYS A 82 -4.17 10.89 8.74
CA LYS A 82 -4.54 11.81 9.83
C LYS A 82 -3.95 13.20 9.69
N ASN A 83 -2.80 13.31 9.01
CA ASN A 83 -2.14 14.58 8.74
C ASN A 83 -2.60 15.22 7.43
N ASN A 84 -3.76 14.80 6.89
CA ASN A 84 -4.30 15.25 5.60
C ASN A 84 -3.31 15.05 4.44
N GLY A 85 -2.48 14.00 4.49
CA GLY A 85 -1.61 13.64 3.38
C GLY A 85 -2.38 13.22 2.12
N PRO A 86 -1.67 12.95 1.01
CA PRO A 86 -2.27 12.39 -0.20
C PRO A 86 -3.09 11.13 0.11
N LYS A 87 -4.16 10.88 -0.62
CA LYS A 87 -5.04 9.71 -0.41
C LYS A 87 -4.38 8.45 -0.96
N LEU A 88 -4.45 7.35 -0.21
CA LEU A 88 -3.99 6.04 -0.69
C LEU A 88 -4.97 5.51 -1.74
N SER A 89 -4.56 5.45 -3.01
CA SER A 89 -5.39 4.95 -4.12
C SER A 89 -5.25 3.44 -4.32
N THR A 90 -4.05 2.91 -4.08
CA THR A 90 -3.75 1.48 -4.27
C THR A 90 -2.79 1.02 -3.19
N LEU A 91 -3.13 -0.09 -2.52
CA LEU A 91 -2.22 -0.83 -1.66
C LEU A 91 -1.97 -2.22 -2.22
N SER A 92 -0.71 -2.55 -2.51
CA SER A 92 -0.31 -3.90 -2.91
C SER A 92 0.90 -4.36 -2.12
N MET A 93 0.73 -5.43 -1.36
CA MET A 93 1.82 -6.13 -0.66
C MET A 93 1.93 -7.59 -1.10
N SER A 94 1.52 -7.89 -2.33
CA SER A 94 1.55 -9.24 -2.90
C SER A 94 2.93 -9.90 -2.83
N PHE A 95 2.95 -11.22 -2.75
CA PHE A 95 4.15 -12.08 -2.72
C PHE A 95 5.02 -11.87 -1.48
N ASN A 96 4.46 -11.36 -0.38
CA ASN A 96 5.12 -11.33 0.92
C ASN A 96 4.50 -12.41 1.83
N GLN A 97 4.94 -13.66 1.67
CA GLN A 97 4.33 -14.83 2.35
C GLN A 97 4.44 -14.79 3.88
N ASP A 98 5.40 -14.04 4.41
CA ASP A 98 5.59 -13.88 5.86
C ASP A 98 4.63 -12.87 6.50
N LEU A 99 3.75 -12.22 5.71
CA LEU A 99 2.67 -11.40 6.24
C LEU A 99 1.64 -12.26 6.98
N ARG A 100 1.19 -13.35 6.34
CA ARG A 100 0.14 -14.24 6.85
C ARG A 100 -1.10 -13.47 7.28
N ASP A 101 -1.92 -14.07 8.14
CA ASP A 101 -3.16 -13.44 8.58
C ASP A 101 -2.90 -12.18 9.41
N GLU A 102 -1.98 -12.26 10.36
CA GLU A 102 -1.70 -11.18 11.30
C GLU A 102 -1.18 -9.92 10.61
N GLY A 103 -0.31 -10.06 9.61
CA GLY A 103 0.26 -8.94 8.87
C GLY A 103 -0.79 -8.21 8.04
N VAL A 104 -1.67 -8.97 7.37
CA VAL A 104 -2.75 -8.38 6.57
C VAL A 104 -3.79 -7.72 7.47
N ILE A 105 -4.17 -8.34 8.59
CA ILE A 105 -5.11 -7.73 9.55
C ILE A 105 -4.53 -6.44 10.14
N ALA A 106 -3.25 -6.43 10.53
CA ALA A 106 -2.60 -5.23 11.06
C ALA A 106 -2.63 -4.05 10.07
N ILE A 107 -2.56 -4.34 8.77
CA ILE A 107 -2.71 -3.36 7.70
C ILE A 107 -4.17 -2.89 7.59
N LEU A 108 -5.13 -3.80 7.45
CA LEU A 108 -6.55 -3.46 7.28
C LEU A 108 -7.13 -2.64 8.44
N ASP A 109 -6.63 -2.87 9.66
CA ASP A 109 -7.02 -2.13 10.87
C ASP A 109 -6.60 -0.64 10.86
N LYS A 110 -5.66 -0.26 9.99
CA LYS A 110 -5.04 1.09 9.99
C LYS A 110 -5.16 1.84 8.68
N ILE A 111 -5.28 1.16 7.55
CA ILE A 111 -5.38 1.85 6.28
C ILE A 111 -6.71 2.63 6.17
N PRO A 112 -6.76 3.74 5.41
CA PRO A 112 -7.97 4.51 5.23
C PRO A 112 -9.12 3.66 4.69
N LYS A 113 -10.31 3.77 5.30
CA LYS A 113 -11.53 3.05 4.91
C LYS A 113 -12.10 3.48 3.55
N ASN A 114 -11.43 4.38 2.85
CA ASN A 114 -11.76 4.81 1.50
C ASN A 114 -10.69 4.39 0.48
N THR A 115 -9.73 3.53 0.86
CA THR A 115 -8.73 2.98 -0.06
C THR A 115 -9.43 2.16 -1.15
N PRO A 116 -9.36 2.53 -2.43
CA PRO A 116 -10.13 1.86 -3.49
C PRO A 116 -9.64 0.47 -3.88
N VAL A 117 -8.33 0.20 -3.77
CA VAL A 117 -7.75 -1.07 -4.22
C VAL A 117 -6.83 -1.65 -3.17
N ILE A 118 -7.03 -2.94 -2.85
CA ILE A 118 -6.10 -3.75 -2.04
C ILE A 118 -5.67 -5.01 -2.77
N ALA A 119 -4.39 -5.38 -2.63
CA ALA A 119 -3.83 -6.59 -3.22
C ALA A 119 -2.86 -7.30 -2.26
N PHE A 120 -3.16 -8.57 -1.96
CA PHE A 120 -2.42 -9.48 -1.08
C PHE A 120 -2.28 -10.87 -1.71
N VAL A 121 -1.93 -10.93 -2.99
CA VAL A 121 -1.73 -12.18 -3.75
C VAL A 121 -0.55 -12.96 -3.16
N GLU A 122 -0.70 -14.24 -2.88
CA GLU A 122 0.34 -15.10 -2.24
C GLU A 122 0.99 -14.50 -0.98
N CYS A 123 0.18 -14.04 -0.04
CA CYS A 123 0.65 -13.50 1.25
C CYS A 123 0.59 -14.52 2.40
N GLY A 124 0.29 -15.79 2.12
CA GLY A 124 0.20 -16.84 3.14
C GLY A 124 -1.04 -16.72 4.04
N MET A 125 -2.11 -16.09 3.54
CA MET A 125 -3.36 -15.91 4.29
C MET A 125 -4.19 -17.19 4.36
N THR A 126 -5.02 -17.27 5.40
CA THR A 126 -6.08 -18.27 5.60
C THR A 126 -7.44 -17.58 5.69
N ASP A 127 -8.47 -18.35 6.01
CA ASP A 127 -9.83 -17.85 6.28
C ASP A 127 -9.87 -16.71 7.31
N LYS A 128 -8.91 -16.63 8.24
CA LYS A 128 -8.86 -15.58 9.25
C LYS A 128 -8.67 -14.19 8.60
N ALA A 129 -7.64 -14.00 7.77
CA ALA A 129 -7.54 -12.74 7.02
C ALA A 129 -8.60 -12.63 5.93
N GLY A 130 -9.06 -13.74 5.36
CA GLY A 130 -10.16 -13.73 4.40
C GLY A 130 -11.42 -13.07 4.97
N GLN A 131 -11.79 -13.42 6.21
CA GLN A 131 -12.90 -12.78 6.90
C GLN A 131 -12.65 -11.30 7.17
N ALA A 132 -11.45 -10.93 7.62
CA ALA A 132 -11.10 -9.53 7.87
C ALA A 132 -11.17 -8.66 6.59
N ILE A 133 -10.82 -9.22 5.43
CA ILE A 133 -10.95 -8.55 4.13
C ILE A 133 -12.42 -8.33 3.77
N ILE A 134 -13.29 -9.32 3.99
CA ILE A 134 -14.73 -9.18 3.77
C ILE A 134 -15.31 -8.08 4.67
N ASP A 135 -15.01 -8.15 5.96
CA ASP A 135 -15.51 -7.17 6.94
C ASP A 135 -15.04 -5.76 6.58
N TRP A 136 -13.76 -5.61 6.23
CA TRP A 136 -13.20 -4.34 5.78
C TRP A 136 -13.84 -3.84 4.49
N ALA A 137 -14.13 -4.72 3.53
CA ALA A 137 -14.77 -4.35 2.27
C ALA A 137 -16.20 -3.87 2.51
N LEU A 138 -16.97 -4.52 3.39
CA LEU A 138 -18.33 -4.11 3.74
C LEU A 138 -18.38 -2.70 4.37
N ASP A 139 -17.37 -2.34 5.16
CA ASP A 139 -17.23 -0.99 5.72
C ASP A 139 -16.78 0.05 4.69
N ASN A 140 -16.05 -0.36 3.65
CA ASN A 140 -15.48 0.52 2.64
C ASN A 140 -16.45 0.73 1.46
N LYS A 141 -16.92 1.97 1.30
CA LYS A 141 -17.84 2.34 0.21
C LYS A 141 -17.13 2.64 -1.11
N GLU A 142 -15.85 2.95 -1.09
CA GLU A 142 -15.04 3.34 -2.26
C GLU A 142 -14.22 2.16 -2.85
N ILE A 143 -14.17 1.01 -2.17
CA ILE A 143 -13.48 -0.20 -2.65
C ILE A 143 -14.04 -0.66 -4.00
N ASN A 144 -13.15 -0.85 -4.96
CA ASN A 144 -13.44 -1.30 -6.31
C ASN A 144 -12.59 -2.51 -6.75
N GLY A 145 -11.52 -2.85 -6.02
CA GLY A 145 -10.63 -3.97 -6.34
C GLY A 145 -10.05 -4.69 -5.14
N ILE A 146 -10.22 -6.01 -5.08
CA ILE A 146 -9.61 -6.92 -4.11
C ILE A 146 -8.92 -8.07 -4.87
N TYR A 147 -7.60 -8.18 -4.72
CA TYR A 147 -6.77 -9.19 -5.39
C TYR A 147 -6.02 -10.04 -4.37
N ILE A 148 -6.43 -11.29 -4.20
CA ILE A 148 -6.01 -12.17 -3.10
C ILE A 148 -5.77 -13.61 -3.56
N GLU A 149 -5.50 -13.81 -4.84
CA GLU A 149 -5.22 -15.12 -5.42
C GLU A 149 -4.01 -15.81 -4.76
N GLY A 150 -4.01 -17.14 -4.76
CA GLY A 150 -2.87 -17.94 -4.30
C GLY A 150 -2.66 -17.97 -2.78
N ASN A 151 -3.70 -17.65 -2.01
CA ASN A 151 -3.73 -17.87 -0.56
C ASN A 151 -4.48 -19.17 -0.21
N SER A 152 -4.40 -19.60 1.04
CA SER A 152 -4.91 -20.88 1.53
C SER A 152 -6.35 -20.79 2.04
N PHE A 153 -7.25 -20.20 1.25
CA PHE A 153 -8.66 -20.07 1.61
C PHE A 153 -9.41 -21.41 1.47
N SER A 154 -10.29 -21.70 2.43
CA SER A 154 -11.20 -22.83 2.35
C SER A 154 -12.29 -22.60 1.31
N ASN A 155 -12.94 -23.67 0.85
CA ASN A 155 -14.10 -23.56 -0.03
C ASN A 155 -15.24 -22.72 0.58
N SER A 156 -15.37 -22.72 1.91
CA SER A 156 -16.36 -21.89 2.61
C SER A 156 -16.03 -20.41 2.51
N MET A 157 -14.76 -20.04 2.65
CA MET A 157 -14.31 -18.66 2.49
C MET A 157 -14.41 -18.20 1.03
N GLU A 158 -14.04 -19.05 0.07
CA GLU A 158 -14.22 -18.78 -1.36
C GLU A 158 -15.69 -18.51 -1.71
N ALA A 159 -16.63 -19.27 -1.13
CA ALA A 159 -18.07 -19.03 -1.31
C ALA A 159 -18.50 -17.67 -0.74
N LYS A 160 -17.86 -17.17 0.33
CA LYS A 160 -18.14 -15.83 0.86
C LYS A 160 -17.62 -14.72 -0.05
N PHE A 161 -16.43 -14.87 -0.64
CA PHE A 161 -15.93 -13.93 -1.64
C PHE A 161 -16.83 -13.90 -2.88
N GLU A 162 -17.30 -15.05 -3.35
CA GLU A 162 -18.25 -15.12 -4.45
C GLU A 162 -19.57 -14.43 -4.12
N LYS A 163 -20.10 -14.65 -2.90
CA LYS A 163 -21.29 -13.94 -2.43
C LYS A 163 -21.09 -12.43 -2.43
N LEU A 164 -19.97 -11.94 -1.89
CA LEU A 164 -19.65 -10.51 -1.87
C LEU A 164 -19.57 -9.93 -3.29
N ARG A 165 -18.98 -10.67 -4.25
CA ARG A 165 -18.91 -10.28 -5.67
C ARG A 165 -20.29 -10.16 -6.30
N ILE A 166 -21.21 -11.08 -6.00
CA ILE A 166 -22.60 -11.03 -6.48
C ILE A 166 -23.35 -9.83 -5.87
N GLU A 167 -23.17 -9.59 -4.57
CA GLU A 167 -23.83 -8.49 -3.85
C GLU A 167 -23.27 -7.10 -4.23
N ARG A 168 -22.03 -7.05 -4.73
CA ARG A 168 -21.35 -5.82 -5.18
C ARG A 168 -20.79 -6.01 -6.59
N PRO A 169 -21.63 -6.02 -7.65
CA PRO A 169 -21.20 -6.34 -9.01
C PRO A 169 -20.16 -5.38 -9.60
N GLN A 170 -20.02 -4.18 -9.04
CA GLN A 170 -18.99 -3.19 -9.41
C GLN A 170 -17.63 -3.42 -8.73
N LEU A 171 -17.58 -4.27 -7.69
CA LEU A 171 -16.36 -4.61 -6.97
C LEU A 171 -15.68 -5.80 -7.66
N THR A 172 -14.48 -5.58 -8.18
CA THR A 172 -13.65 -6.66 -8.71
C THR A 172 -13.06 -7.45 -7.55
N ILE A 173 -13.31 -8.76 -7.51
CA ILE A 173 -12.72 -9.68 -6.52
C ILE A 173 -12.09 -10.84 -7.26
N LEU A 174 -10.78 -11.01 -7.10
CA LEU A 174 -10.04 -12.18 -7.59
C LEU A 174 -9.46 -12.93 -6.40
N SER A 175 -10.11 -14.02 -5.99
CA SER A 175 -9.64 -14.91 -4.91
C SER A 175 -8.96 -16.19 -5.41
N LYS A 176 -9.17 -16.53 -6.68
CA LYS A 176 -8.57 -17.69 -7.35
C LYS A 176 -7.86 -17.26 -8.61
N TRP A 177 -6.76 -17.95 -8.91
CA TRP A 177 -6.08 -17.81 -10.19
C TRP A 177 -7.01 -18.19 -11.34
N ALA A 178 -7.00 -17.40 -12.42
CA ALA A 178 -7.78 -17.67 -13.61
C ALA A 178 -7.35 -18.98 -14.31
N SER A 179 -6.05 -19.27 -14.32
CA SER A 179 -5.47 -20.53 -14.78
C SER A 179 -4.07 -20.73 -14.20
N GLU A 180 -3.51 -21.93 -14.32
CA GLU A 180 -2.12 -22.20 -13.91
C GLU A 180 -1.13 -21.45 -14.82
N GLU A 181 -1.39 -21.35 -16.13
CA GLU A 181 -0.56 -20.58 -17.06
C GLU A 181 -0.51 -19.09 -16.68
N PHE A 182 -1.67 -18.51 -16.32
CA PHE A 182 -1.74 -17.13 -15.87
C PHE A 182 -0.95 -16.92 -14.57
N LYS A 183 -1.10 -17.82 -13.61
CA LYS A 183 -0.30 -17.82 -12.37
C LYS A 183 1.20 -17.86 -12.67
N GLN A 184 1.65 -18.75 -13.56
CA GLN A 184 3.07 -18.84 -13.93
C GLN A 184 3.57 -17.57 -14.62
N MET A 185 2.77 -16.98 -15.51
CA MET A 185 3.08 -15.70 -16.15
C MET A 185 3.23 -14.58 -15.13
N VAL A 186 2.31 -14.46 -14.18
CA VAL A 186 2.37 -13.46 -13.10
C VAL A 186 3.63 -13.68 -12.27
N LYS A 187 3.90 -14.91 -11.80
CA LYS A 187 5.10 -15.21 -11.01
C LYS A 187 6.38 -14.85 -11.74
N LYS A 188 6.48 -15.10 -13.05
CA LYS A 188 7.68 -14.75 -13.83
C LYS A 188 7.94 -13.24 -13.91
N ASN A 189 6.89 -12.42 -13.86
CA ASN A 189 7.00 -10.98 -14.02
C ASN A 189 7.15 -10.22 -12.68
N PHE A 190 6.79 -10.86 -11.56
CA PHE A 190 6.81 -10.23 -10.24
C PHE A 190 7.77 -10.91 -9.23
N ASN A 191 8.40 -12.02 -9.62
CA ASN A 191 9.51 -12.66 -8.88
C ASN A 191 10.88 -12.35 -9.49
#